data_AF-A0A4R8JY88-F1
#
_entry.id   AF-A0A4R8JY88-F1
#
_cell.length_a   1.000
_cell.length_b   1.000
_cell.length_c   1.000
_cell.angle_alpha   90.00
_cell.angle_beta   90.00
_cell.angle_gamma   90.00
#
_symmetry.space_group_name_H-M   'P 1'
#
loop_
_entity.id
_entity.type
_entity.pdbx_description
1 polymer ?
#
loop_
_entity_poly.entity_id
_entity_poly.type
_entity_poly.pdbx_seq_one_letter_code
_entity_poly.pdbx_strand_id
1 'polypeptide(L)'
;MSADLLQGSCHCGAVKFEVRSPVTPAGRCNCSLCRRKGALMTPPFPASELKILSGEDSLTLYQFNTRVARHYFCKHCGIYPFHQTRKDPQLWRVNIGCLEGVDPYSLEAGVADGASLSVLEDA
;
A
#
# COMPACT_ATOMS: atom_id res chain seq x y z
N MET A 1 -0.54 14.88 13.25
CA MET A 1 0.84 14.81 12.72
C MET A 1 0.81 15.41 11.33
N SER A 2 1.79 16.25 10.98
CA SER A 2 1.85 16.90 9.66
C SER A 2 2.07 15.85 8.57
N ALA A 3 1.49 16.07 7.39
CA ALA A 3 1.70 15.22 6.23
C ALA A 3 2.89 15.75 5.43
N ASP A 4 3.97 14.98 5.38
CA ASP A 4 5.18 15.34 4.65
C ASP A 4 5.09 14.87 3.19
N LEU A 5 5.81 15.54 2.29
CA LEU A 5 6.01 15.05 0.92
C LEU A 5 7.15 14.05 0.93
N LEU A 6 6.84 12.80 0.59
CA LEU A 6 7.76 11.65 0.68
C LEU A 6 7.98 11.08 -0.71
N GLN A 7 9.24 10.76 -1.03
CA GLN A 7 9.59 10.03 -2.24
C GLN A 7 9.60 8.53 -1.97
N GLY A 8 9.29 7.74 -3.00
CA GLY A 8 9.32 6.30 -2.89
C GLY A 8 9.53 5.60 -4.22
N SER A 9 9.95 4.35 -4.14
CA SER A 9 10.17 3.51 -5.31
C SER A 9 9.96 2.03 -5.01
N CYS A 10 9.72 1.25 -6.06
CA CYS A 10 9.91 -0.19 -5.96
C CYS A 10 11.41 -0.54 -5.87
N HIS A 11 11.76 -1.76 -5.44
CA HIS A 11 13.16 -2.16 -5.25
C HIS A 11 14.05 -1.96 -6.48
N CYS A 12 13.57 -2.31 -7.68
CA CYS A 12 14.35 -2.14 -8.91
C CYS A 12 14.36 -0.69 -9.46
N GLY A 13 13.63 0.25 -8.83
CA GLY A 13 13.55 1.64 -9.27
C GLY A 13 12.72 1.92 -10.52
N ALA A 14 12.14 0.90 -11.18
CA ALA A 14 11.29 1.09 -12.36
C ALA A 14 10.04 1.93 -12.06
N VAL A 15 9.38 1.65 -10.94
CA VAL A 15 8.28 2.45 -10.40
C VAL A 15 8.85 3.45 -9.40
N LYS A 16 8.61 4.75 -9.65
CA LYS A 16 8.92 5.85 -8.74
C LYS A 16 7.68 6.69 -8.52
N PHE A 17 7.49 7.18 -7.30
CA PHE A 17 6.32 7.96 -6.93
C PHE A 17 6.64 8.94 -5.81
N GLU A 18 5.76 9.93 -5.66
CA GLU A 18 5.73 10.85 -4.54
C GLU A 18 4.37 10.74 -3.86
N VAL A 19 4.36 10.83 -2.53
CA VAL A 19 3.14 10.83 -1.74
C VAL A 19 3.18 11.88 -0.64
N ARG A 20 2.10 12.63 -0.45
CA ARG A 20 1.91 13.46 0.74
C ARG A 20 1.09 12.69 1.77
N SER A 21 1.76 12.23 2.83
CA SER A 21 1.09 11.45 3.87
C SER A 21 1.89 11.46 5.16
N PRO A 22 1.26 11.45 6.34
CA PRO A 22 1.96 11.00 7.53
C PRO A 22 2.33 9.52 7.39
N VAL A 23 3.40 9.07 8.05
CA VAL A 23 3.74 7.64 8.11
C VAL A 23 3.03 6.91 9.27
N THR A 24 2.46 7.66 10.21
CA THR A 24 1.74 7.15 11.39
C THR A 24 0.33 7.74 11.52
N PRO A 25 -0.66 6.98 12.03
CA PRO A 25 -0.55 5.59 12.50
C PRO A 25 -0.32 4.59 11.37
N ALA A 26 0.73 3.78 11.50
CA ALA A 26 1.01 2.72 10.55
C ALA A 26 0.11 1.51 10.82
N GLY A 27 -0.23 0.74 9.79
CA GLY A 27 -1.17 -0.36 9.96
C GLY A 27 -0.91 -1.55 9.05
N ARG A 28 -1.12 -2.74 9.60
CA ARG A 28 -1.14 -4.03 8.91
C ARG A 28 -2.57 -4.54 8.79
N CYS A 29 -2.75 -5.59 8.01
CA CYS A 29 -4.01 -6.30 7.86
C CYS A 29 -3.74 -7.80 7.87
N ASN A 30 -4.55 -8.58 8.58
CA ASN A 30 -4.41 -10.03 8.72
C ASN A 30 -5.14 -10.85 7.62
N CYS A 31 -5.77 -10.21 6.63
CA CYS A 31 -6.47 -10.95 5.56
C CYS A 31 -5.50 -11.85 4.79
N SER A 32 -6.04 -12.84 4.07
CA SER A 32 -5.25 -13.85 3.37
C SER A 32 -4.19 -13.28 2.40
N LEU A 33 -4.47 -12.15 1.74
CA LEU A 33 -3.49 -11.45 0.91
C LEU A 33 -2.46 -10.66 1.74
N CYS A 34 -2.93 -9.84 2.69
CA CYS A 34 -2.08 -8.90 3.41
C CYS A 34 -1.06 -9.60 4.32
N ARG A 35 -1.42 -10.73 4.94
CA ARG A 35 -0.48 -11.55 5.70
C ARG A 35 0.68 -12.09 4.85
N ARG A 36 0.43 -12.38 3.56
CA ARG A 36 1.46 -12.84 2.61
C ARG A 36 2.35 -11.70 2.12
N LYS A 37 1.80 -10.51 1.98
CA LYS A 37 2.58 -9.31 1.61
C LYS A 37 3.51 -8.86 2.72
N GLY A 38 3.08 -8.99 3.98
CA GLY A 38 3.87 -8.53 5.13
C GLY A 38 4.14 -7.02 5.14
N ALA A 39 3.45 -6.23 4.33
CA ALA A 39 3.70 -4.80 4.19
C ALA A 39 3.14 -4.00 5.37
N LEU A 40 3.90 -3.00 5.81
CA LEU A 40 3.41 -1.98 6.72
C LEU A 40 2.93 -0.79 5.89
N MET A 41 1.70 -0.34 6.13
CA MET A 41 1.05 0.64 5.26
C MET A 41 0.81 1.96 6.01
N THR A 42 0.95 3.08 5.31
CA THR A 42 0.59 4.43 5.80
C THR A 42 -0.89 4.49 6.25
N PRO A 43 -1.32 5.54 6.97
CA PRO A 43 -2.72 5.94 7.01
C PRO A 43 -3.31 6.09 5.60
N PRO A 44 -4.63 5.90 5.45
CA PRO A 44 -5.31 6.15 4.19
C PRO A 44 -5.32 7.65 3.84
N PHE A 45 -5.14 7.95 2.56
CA PHE A 45 -5.12 9.31 2.01
C PHE A 45 -5.87 9.37 0.67
N PRO A 46 -6.34 10.56 0.21
CA PRO A 46 -7.00 10.72 -1.09
C PRO A 46 -6.07 10.46 -2.27
N ALA A 47 -6.60 9.98 -3.40
CA ALA A 47 -5.81 9.72 -4.61
C ALA A 47 -4.95 10.92 -5.08
N SER A 48 -5.41 12.15 -4.85
CA SER A 48 -4.70 13.39 -5.20
C SER A 48 -3.35 13.56 -4.50
N GLU A 49 -3.13 12.86 -3.38
CA GLU A 49 -1.88 12.94 -2.63
C GLU A 49 -0.80 11.97 -3.13
N LEU A 50 -1.11 11.10 -4.10
CA LEU A 50 -0.14 10.17 -4.71
C LEU A 50 0.08 10.54 -6.17
N LYS A 51 1.34 10.75 -6.54
CA LYS A 51 1.76 11.01 -7.91
C LYS A 51 2.78 9.97 -8.35
N ILE A 52 2.48 9.24 -9.42
CA ILE A 52 3.45 8.35 -10.05
C ILE A 52 4.36 9.21 -10.93
N LEU A 53 5.66 9.11 -10.70
CA LEU A 53 6.68 9.87 -11.43
C LEU A 53 7.20 9.10 -12.64
N SER A 54 7.29 7.76 -12.54
CA SER A 54 7.70 6.88 -13.63
C SER A 54 7.22 5.44 -13.40
N GLY A 55 7.13 4.66 -14.49
CA GLY A 55 6.91 3.21 -14.44
C GLY A 55 5.45 2.78 -14.27
N GLU A 56 4.48 3.61 -14.70
CA GLU A 56 3.05 3.20 -14.72
C GLU A 56 2.83 1.91 -15.52
N ASP A 57 3.50 1.77 -16.64
CA ASP A 57 3.50 0.57 -17.50
C ASP A 57 4.15 -0.65 -16.82
N SER A 58 4.94 -0.42 -15.77
CA SER A 58 5.61 -1.43 -14.97
C SER A 58 4.76 -1.92 -13.79
N LEU A 59 3.61 -1.29 -13.54
CA LEU A 59 2.66 -1.71 -12.53
C LEU A 59 1.72 -2.78 -13.06
N THR A 60 1.55 -3.85 -12.29
CA THR A 60 0.53 -4.88 -12.49
C THR A 60 -0.57 -4.71 -11.45
N LEU A 61 -1.82 -4.71 -11.90
CA LEU A 61 -3.00 -4.68 -11.05
C LEU A 61 -3.42 -6.09 -10.65
N TYR A 62 -3.58 -6.30 -9.35
CA TYR A 62 -4.18 -7.50 -8.76
C TYR A 62 -5.47 -7.14 -8.01
N GLN A 63 -6.55 -7.84 -8.35
CA GLN A 63 -7.87 -7.73 -7.72
C GLN A 63 -8.40 -9.13 -7.41
N PHE A 64 -9.02 -9.30 -6.24
CA PHE A 64 -9.57 -10.57 -5.77
C PHE A 64 -10.83 -10.32 -4.93
N ASN A 65 -11.52 -11.38 -4.52
CA ASN A 65 -12.71 -11.31 -3.67
C ASN A 65 -13.77 -10.37 -4.31
N THR A 66 -14.21 -9.30 -3.65
CA THR A 66 -15.18 -8.34 -4.21
C THR A 66 -14.65 -7.52 -5.40
N ARG A 67 -13.36 -7.65 -5.74
CA ARG A 67 -12.66 -6.90 -6.80
C ARG A 67 -12.71 -5.37 -6.63
N VAL A 68 -13.02 -4.88 -5.42
CA VAL A 68 -13.06 -3.43 -5.12
C VAL A 68 -11.66 -2.87 -4.89
N ALA A 69 -10.86 -3.48 -4.01
CA ALA A 69 -9.48 -3.04 -3.80
C ALA A 69 -8.62 -3.29 -5.04
N ARG A 70 -7.80 -2.29 -5.39
CA ARG A 70 -6.85 -2.35 -6.51
C ARG A 70 -5.43 -2.37 -5.97
N HIS A 71 -4.82 -3.55 -5.93
CA HIS A 71 -3.45 -3.71 -5.44
C HIS A 71 -2.47 -3.65 -6.61
N TYR A 72 -1.47 -2.76 -6.53
CA TYR A 72 -0.48 -2.61 -7.58
C TYR A 72 0.87 -3.18 -7.14
N PHE A 73 1.55 -3.92 -8.00
CA PHE A 73 2.92 -4.39 -7.78
C PHE A 73 3.79 -4.21 -9.02
N CYS A 74 5.09 -4.04 -8.83
CA CYS A 74 6.04 -3.93 -9.93
C CYS A 74 6.20 -5.30 -10.62
N LYS A 75 5.98 -5.35 -11.94
CA LYS A 75 6.13 -6.58 -12.74
C LYS A 75 7.57 -7.10 -12.83
N HIS A 76 8.55 -6.26 -12.52
CA HIS A 76 9.98 -6.60 -12.61
C HIS A 76 10.56 -7.14 -11.30
N CYS A 77 10.17 -6.58 -10.15
CA CYS A 77 10.75 -6.98 -8.84
C CYS A 77 9.71 -7.50 -7.83
N GLY A 78 8.42 -7.56 -8.19
CA GLY A 78 7.35 -8.05 -7.32
C GLY A 78 6.95 -7.13 -6.17
N ILE A 79 7.67 -6.02 -5.95
CA ILE A 79 7.38 -5.08 -4.85
C ILE A 79 6.00 -4.46 -5.01
N TYR A 80 5.27 -4.40 -3.89
CA TYR A 80 3.94 -3.84 -3.72
C TYR A 80 4.05 -2.40 -3.16
N PRO A 81 4.05 -1.34 -4.00
CA PRO A 81 4.22 0.03 -3.53
C PRO A 81 2.96 0.65 -2.93
N PHE A 82 1.77 0.38 -3.49
CA PHE A 82 0.53 1.01 -3.03
C PHE A 82 -0.73 0.25 -3.47
N HIS A 83 -1.88 0.65 -2.91
CA HIS A 83 -3.20 0.20 -3.36
C HIS A 83 -4.29 1.23 -3.10
N GLN A 84 -5.36 1.11 -3.86
CA GLN A 84 -6.68 1.67 -3.54
C GLN A 84 -7.40 0.71 -2.58
N THR A 85 -7.96 1.23 -1.49
CA THR A 85 -8.52 0.39 -0.42
C THR A 85 -9.88 -0.21 -0.78
N ARG A 86 -10.24 -1.31 -0.10
CA ARG A 86 -11.60 -1.90 -0.22
C ARG A 86 -12.64 -1.11 0.56
N LYS A 87 -12.30 -0.64 1.77
CA LYS A 87 -13.24 -0.02 2.72
C LYS A 87 -13.76 1.31 2.18
N ASP A 88 -12.88 2.08 1.57
CA ASP A 88 -13.20 3.31 0.87
C ASP A 88 -12.41 3.37 -0.44
N PRO A 89 -13.08 3.18 -1.60
CA PRO A 89 -12.43 3.25 -2.91
C PRO A 89 -11.88 4.63 -3.26
N GLN A 90 -12.18 5.69 -2.51
CA GLN A 90 -11.56 7.00 -2.73
C GLN A 90 -10.17 7.11 -2.10
N LEU A 91 -9.85 6.20 -1.18
CA LEU A 91 -8.62 6.22 -0.40
C LEU A 91 -7.57 5.24 -0.90
N TRP A 92 -6.33 5.65 -0.75
CA TRP A 92 -5.12 4.93 -1.13
C TRP A 92 -4.20 4.79 0.08
N ARG A 93 -3.29 3.82 0.02
CA ARG A 93 -2.23 3.62 1.01
C ARG A 93 -0.95 3.19 0.32
N VAL A 94 0.18 3.68 0.82
CA VAL A 94 1.53 3.32 0.39
C VAL A 94 2.17 2.35 1.38
N ASN A 95 2.95 1.41 0.86
CA ASN A 95 3.83 0.55 1.63
C ASN A 95 5.02 1.37 2.12
N ILE A 96 5.16 1.51 3.45
CA ILE A 96 6.19 2.32 4.09
C ILE A 96 7.59 1.84 3.72
N GLY A 97 7.78 0.53 3.50
CA GLY A 97 9.08 -0.01 3.06
C GLY A 97 9.50 0.40 1.64
N CYS A 98 8.65 1.12 0.90
CA CYS A 98 8.99 1.72 -0.40
C CYS A 98 9.33 3.21 -0.29
N LEU A 99 9.22 3.83 0.90
CA LEU A 99 9.49 5.24 1.13
C LEU A 99 10.96 5.45 1.48
N GLU A 100 11.57 6.48 0.88
CA GLU A 100 12.95 6.84 1.14
C GLU A 100 13.12 7.44 2.53
N GLY A 101 14.17 7.05 3.25
CA GLY A 101 14.48 7.61 4.57
C GLY A 101 13.54 7.21 5.71
N VAL A 102 12.59 6.29 5.48
CA VAL A 102 11.68 5.79 6.52
C VAL A 102 12.01 4.33 6.84
N ASP A 103 12.38 4.05 8.08
CA ASP A 103 12.56 2.67 8.55
C ASP A 103 11.21 2.09 9.04
N PRO A 104 10.56 1.18 8.30
CA PRO A 104 9.28 0.60 8.70
C PRO A 104 9.38 -0.28 9.95
N TYR A 105 10.57 -0.74 10.35
CA TYR A 105 10.76 -1.57 11.54
C TYR A 105 10.84 -0.76 12.83
N SER A 106 11.08 0.55 12.73
CA SER A 106 11.08 1.47 13.87
C SER A 106 9.68 1.95 14.28
N LEU A 107 8.65 1.63 13.49
CA LEU A 107 7.28 2.11 13.69
C LEU A 107 6.41 1.07 14.40
N GLU A 108 5.65 1.52 15.41
CA GLU A 108 4.56 0.73 15.96
C GLU A 108 3.41 0.60 14.96
N ALA A 109 2.76 -0.57 14.93
CA ALA A 109 1.75 -0.89 13.96
C ALA A 109 0.60 -1.70 14.56
N GLY A 110 -0.62 -1.20 14.40
CA GLY A 110 -1.83 -1.98 14.65
C GLY A 110 -2.09 -3.00 13.55
N VAL A 111 -2.81 -4.07 13.87
CA VAL A 111 -3.28 -5.07 12.89
C VAL A 111 -4.80 -4.96 12.78
N ALA A 112 -5.29 -4.56 11.61
CA ALA A 112 -6.72 -4.61 11.32
C ALA A 112 -7.17 -6.06 11.06
N ASP A 113 -8.34 -6.43 11.58
CA ASP A 113 -8.99 -7.69 11.26
C ASP A 113 -9.67 -7.62 9.88
N GLY A 114 -8.88 -7.83 8.84
CA GLY A 114 -9.37 -7.95 7.47
C GLY A 114 -9.77 -9.36 7.09
N ALA A 115 -9.46 -10.38 7.90
CA ALA A 115 -9.88 -11.76 7.66
C ALA A 115 -11.40 -11.89 7.72
N SER A 116 -12.05 -11.24 8.70
CA SER A 116 -13.51 -11.18 8.84
C SER A 116 -14.24 -10.45 7.71
N LEU A 117 -13.51 -9.80 6.78
CA LEU A 117 -14.07 -9.07 5.65
C LEU A 117 -14.18 -9.91 4.36
N SER A 118 -13.75 -11.18 4.38
CA SER A 118 -13.92 -12.08 3.25
C SER A 118 -15.41 -12.33 2.97
N VAL A 119 -15.80 -12.42 1.68
CA VAL A 119 -17.15 -12.92 1.31
C VAL A 119 -17.09 -14.37 0.81
N LEU A 120 -15.91 -14.98 0.81
CA LEU A 120 -15.73 -16.40 0.60
C LEU A 120 -15.76 -17.08 1.97
N GLU A 121 -16.57 -18.12 2.09
CA GLU A 121 -16.56 -19.04 3.23
C GLU A 121 -15.16 -19.69 3.34
N ASP A 122 -14.63 -19.82 4.55
CA ASP A 122 -13.35 -20.50 4.88
C ASP A 122 -12.02 -19.90 4.32
N ALA A 123 -11.95 -18.60 4.03
CA ALA A 123 -10.77 -17.92 3.44
C ALA A 123 -9.69 -17.38 4.41
#